data_AF-A0A7G7GAY4-F1
#
_entry.id   AF-A0A7G7GAY4-F1
#
_cell.length_a   1.000
_cell.length_b   1.000
_cell.length_c   1.000
_cell.angle_alpha   90.00
_cell.angle_beta   90.00
_cell.angle_gamma   90.00
#
_symmetry.space_group_name_H-M   'P 1'
#
loop_
_entity.id
_entity.type
_entity.pdbx_description
1 polymer ?
#
loop_
_entity_poly.entity_id
_entity_poly.type
_entity_poly.pdbx_seq_one_letter_code
_entity_poly.pdbx_strand_id
1 'polypeptide(L)'
;MKNQNCYIEFDIPLEKSYEDLYSTFEHIKEAKNTGRPKEDNFWLKTFPNYSLSTFYFSDDEPRPNFKTAELDEVTWHFYSLTNLLQTDYDIEYIDCFKISTGKGRLEYYPFGYPYGGVTGLIVFISSFGCKPTTIDDGTGVYSITFLENGDFSLTEINSSQKQDSAQQPFDAVELLKKFVNRLKK
;
A
#
# COMPACT_ATOMS: atom_id res chain seq x y z
N MET A 1 -4.05 2.17 -23.42
CA MET A 1 -2.93 1.72 -22.57
C MET A 1 -3.51 0.76 -21.54
N LYS A 2 -2.93 -0.43 -21.34
CA LYS A 2 -3.31 -1.28 -20.19
C LYS A 2 -3.08 -0.44 -18.92
N ASN A 3 -4.02 -0.45 -17.97
CA ASN A 3 -3.85 0.24 -16.70
C ASN A 3 -2.51 -0.20 -16.08
N GLN A 4 -1.58 0.74 -15.91
CA GLN A 4 -0.24 0.49 -15.38
C GLN A 4 -0.19 0.67 -13.86
N ASN A 5 -1.27 1.15 -13.24
CA ASN A 5 -1.33 1.41 -11.82
C ASN A 5 -1.69 0.14 -11.06
N CYS A 6 -1.00 -0.05 -9.94
CA CYS A 6 -1.42 -0.95 -8.89
C CYS A 6 -2.59 -0.32 -8.13
N TYR A 7 -3.40 -1.15 -7.47
CA TYR A 7 -4.57 -0.65 -6.75
C TYR A 7 -4.97 -1.54 -5.58
N ILE A 8 -5.69 -0.94 -4.63
CA ILE A 8 -6.43 -1.65 -3.58
C ILE A 8 -7.90 -1.23 -3.69
N GLU A 9 -8.78 -2.20 -3.92
CA GLU A 9 -10.22 -2.01 -3.76
C GLU A 9 -10.64 -2.30 -2.32
N PHE A 10 -11.67 -1.59 -1.87
CA PHE A 10 -12.21 -1.73 -0.53
C PHE A 10 -13.71 -1.45 -0.48
N ASP A 11 -14.40 -2.11 0.45
CA ASP A 11 -15.78 -1.78 0.78
C ASP A 11 -15.82 -0.57 1.72
N ILE A 12 -16.89 0.22 1.59
CA ILE A 12 -17.18 1.43 2.35
C ILE A 12 -18.45 1.18 3.17
N PRO A 13 -18.34 0.72 4.43
CA PRO A 13 -19.50 0.45 5.26
C PRO A 13 -20.25 1.72 5.67
N LEU A 14 -19.52 2.82 5.86
CA LEU A 14 -20.03 4.14 6.25
C LEU A 14 -19.42 5.20 5.35
N GLU A 15 -20.25 6.10 4.82
CA GLU A 15 -19.77 7.17 3.94
C GLU A 15 -18.74 8.06 4.65
N LYS A 16 -18.97 8.37 5.93
CA LYS A 16 -18.05 9.15 6.75
C LYS A 16 -16.66 8.54 6.84
N SER A 17 -16.55 7.21 6.89
CA SER A 17 -15.27 6.50 6.89
C SER A 17 -14.47 6.77 5.62
N TYR A 18 -15.14 6.80 4.46
CA TYR A 18 -14.48 7.13 3.20
C TYR A 18 -14.09 8.62 3.12
N GLU A 19 -14.94 9.53 3.59
CA GLU A 19 -14.61 10.96 3.62
C GLU A 19 -13.34 11.24 4.44
N ASP A 20 -13.25 10.63 5.63
CA ASP A 20 -12.09 10.79 6.51
C ASP A 20 -10.83 10.12 5.93
N LEU A 21 -10.98 8.93 5.32
CA LEU A 21 -9.91 8.25 4.59
C LEU A 21 -9.38 9.09 3.44
N TYR A 22 -10.29 9.61 2.60
CA TYR A 22 -9.95 10.41 1.43
C TYR A 22 -9.23 11.69 1.83
N SER A 23 -9.76 12.43 2.82
CA SER A 23 -9.11 13.65 3.31
C SER A 23 -7.71 13.39 3.86
N THR A 24 -7.51 12.28 4.57
CA THR A 24 -6.19 11.92 5.11
C THR A 24 -5.24 11.47 4.00
N PHE A 25 -5.75 10.69 3.05
CA PHE A 25 -5.00 10.23 1.88
C PHE A 25 -4.46 11.39 1.04
N GLU A 26 -5.25 12.45 0.81
CA GLU A 26 -4.79 13.60 0.04
C GLU A 26 -3.58 14.29 0.69
N HIS A 27 -3.53 14.34 2.03
CA HIS A 27 -2.35 14.84 2.75
C HIS A 27 -1.14 13.92 2.63
N ILE A 28 -1.34 12.60 2.71
CA ILE A 28 -0.27 11.61 2.51
C ILE A 28 0.29 11.71 1.09
N LYS A 29 -0.59 11.74 0.09
CA LYS A 29 -0.25 11.90 -1.32
C LYS A 29 0.54 13.17 -1.57
N GLU A 30 0.09 14.31 -1.04
CA GLU A 30 0.81 15.57 -1.15
C GLU A 30 2.21 15.46 -0.53
N ALA A 31 2.32 14.95 0.71
CA ALA A 31 3.59 14.81 1.41
C ALA A 31 4.56 13.91 0.64
N LYS A 32 4.09 12.74 0.18
CA LYS A 32 4.88 11.74 -0.54
C LYS A 32 5.30 12.23 -1.92
N ASN A 33 4.34 12.62 -2.76
CA ASN A 33 4.62 12.93 -4.17
C ASN A 33 5.41 14.23 -4.34
N THR A 34 5.37 15.14 -3.35
CA THR A 34 6.19 16.37 -3.38
C THR A 34 7.52 16.25 -2.62
N GLY A 35 7.75 15.12 -1.93
CA GLY A 35 8.95 14.93 -1.09
C GLY A 35 8.99 15.88 0.11
N ARG A 36 7.83 16.24 0.67
CA ARG A 36 7.67 17.19 1.78
C ARG A 36 6.92 16.53 2.94
N PRO A 37 7.59 15.67 3.72
CA PRO A 37 6.97 14.99 4.87
C PRO A 37 6.45 16.01 5.90
N LYS A 38 5.46 15.58 6.68
CA LYS A 38 4.87 16.35 7.77
C LYS A 38 5.29 15.77 9.12
N GLU A 39 5.33 16.62 10.13
CA GLU A 39 5.72 16.20 11.48
C GLU A 39 4.60 15.46 12.20
N ASP A 40 4.96 14.66 13.22
CA ASP A 40 4.08 13.79 13.99
C ASP A 40 2.79 14.47 14.50
N ASN A 41 2.91 15.69 15.02
CA ASN A 41 1.78 16.48 15.52
C ASN A 41 0.77 16.86 14.43
N PHE A 42 1.19 16.92 13.16
CA PHE A 42 0.27 17.09 12.05
C PHE A 42 -0.56 15.82 11.88
N TRP A 43 0.08 14.66 11.81
CA TRP A 43 -0.61 13.39 11.61
C TRP A 43 -1.58 13.03 12.74
N LEU A 44 -1.22 13.31 13.99
CA LEU A 44 -2.13 13.16 15.14
C LEU A 44 -3.41 14.00 15.02
N LYS A 45 -3.37 15.14 14.34
CA LYS A 45 -4.54 16.02 14.14
C LYS A 45 -5.32 15.67 12.89
N THR A 46 -4.65 15.09 11.90
CA THR A 46 -5.24 14.73 10.61
C THR A 46 -6.07 13.45 10.72
N PHE A 47 -5.57 12.44 11.43
CA PHE A 47 -6.29 11.19 11.62
C PHE A 47 -7.45 11.36 12.64
N PRO A 48 -8.65 10.82 12.36
CA PRO A 48 -9.76 10.90 13.30
C PRO A 48 -9.50 9.99 14.52
N ASN A 49 -10.05 10.36 15.67
CA ASN A 49 -9.82 9.64 16.94
C ASN A 49 -10.11 8.13 16.85
N TYR A 50 -11.14 7.73 16.12
CA TYR A 50 -11.50 6.32 15.99
C TYR A 50 -10.44 5.53 15.19
N SER A 51 -9.79 6.16 14.20
CA SER A 51 -8.68 5.55 13.46
C SER A 51 -7.42 5.51 14.33
N LEU A 52 -7.09 6.61 15.00
CA LEU A 52 -5.98 6.64 15.96
C LEU A 52 -6.09 5.57 17.05
N SER A 53 -7.32 5.23 17.47
CA SER A 53 -7.56 4.21 18.48
C SER A 53 -7.15 2.80 18.08
N THR A 54 -6.93 2.52 16.79
CA THR A 54 -6.52 1.21 16.28
C THR A 54 -5.01 0.98 16.30
N PHE A 55 -4.22 2.00 16.66
CA PHE A 55 -2.76 1.95 16.62
C PHE A 55 -2.13 1.88 18.00
N TYR A 56 -0.94 1.31 18.05
CA TYR A 56 -0.03 1.42 19.19
C TYR A 56 0.81 2.70 19.09
N PHE A 57 1.15 3.27 20.24
CA PHE A 57 2.04 4.43 20.42
C PHE A 57 3.06 4.10 21.50
N SER A 58 4.33 4.41 21.26
CA SER A 58 5.38 4.19 22.27
C SER A 58 5.25 5.19 23.43
N ASP A 59 5.78 4.84 24.59
CA ASP A 59 5.65 5.66 25.81
C ASP A 59 6.38 7.01 25.71
N ASP A 60 7.39 7.12 24.85
CA ASP A 60 8.25 8.29 24.66
C ASP A 60 7.82 9.21 23.51
N GLU A 61 6.68 8.93 22.88
CA GLU A 61 6.19 9.66 21.71
C GLU A 61 4.91 10.47 22.00
N PRO A 62 4.62 11.50 21.19
CA PRO A 62 3.33 12.19 21.26
C PRO A 62 2.20 11.19 21.02
N ARG A 63 1.15 11.21 21.85
CA ARG A 63 0.01 10.30 21.73
C ARG A 63 -1.30 10.99 22.07
N PRO A 64 -2.44 10.49 21.55
CA PRO A 64 -3.74 11.02 21.92
C PRO A 64 -4.04 10.84 23.41
N ASN A 65 -4.97 11.65 23.94
CA ASN A 65 -5.42 11.60 25.34
C ASN A 65 -6.60 10.64 25.57
N PHE A 66 -6.75 9.63 24.72
CA PHE A 66 -7.77 8.58 24.81
C PHE A 66 -7.12 7.21 24.65
N LYS A 67 -7.89 6.15 24.93
CA LYS A 67 -7.39 4.77 24.84
C LYS A 67 -7.07 4.39 23.39
N THR A 68 -5.86 3.89 23.17
CA THR A 68 -5.38 3.35 21.89
C THR A 68 -5.17 1.84 21.99
N ALA A 69 -4.74 1.20 20.91
CA ALA A 69 -4.44 -0.23 20.91
C ALA A 69 -3.21 -0.52 21.77
N GLU A 70 -3.23 -1.67 22.43
CA GLU A 70 -2.07 -2.22 23.13
C GLU A 70 -1.14 -2.88 22.10
N LEU A 71 0.16 -2.97 22.40
CA LEU A 71 1.10 -3.67 21.55
C LEU A 71 0.81 -5.19 21.56
N ASP A 72 0.61 -5.77 20.39
CA ASP A 72 0.54 -7.22 20.16
C ASP A 72 1.22 -7.61 18.84
N GLU A 73 1.03 -8.84 18.37
CA GLU A 73 1.70 -9.38 17.17
C GLU A 73 1.25 -8.73 15.85
N VAL A 74 0.07 -8.09 15.83
CA VAL A 74 -0.57 -7.59 14.60
C VAL A 74 -0.83 -6.08 14.64
N THR A 75 -0.71 -5.46 15.82
CA THR A 75 -0.97 -4.04 16.02
C THR A 75 0.16 -3.20 15.43
N TRP A 76 -0.22 -2.25 14.57
CA TRP A 76 0.74 -1.35 13.95
C TRP A 76 1.08 -0.17 14.84
N HIS A 77 2.35 0.18 14.83
CA HIS A 77 2.83 1.43 15.41
C HIS A 77 2.44 2.61 14.51
N PHE A 78 1.79 3.64 15.08
CA PHE A 78 1.24 4.75 14.30
C PHE A 78 2.31 5.49 13.49
N TYR A 79 3.41 5.92 14.12
CA TYR A 79 4.41 6.73 13.42
C TYR A 79 5.20 5.92 12.39
N SER A 80 5.40 4.61 12.63
CA SER A 80 5.97 3.72 11.63
C SER A 80 5.10 3.65 10.37
N LEU A 81 3.77 3.57 10.54
CA LEU A 81 2.85 3.61 9.41
C LEU A 81 2.94 4.95 8.67
N THR A 82 2.88 6.08 9.38
CA THR A 82 2.91 7.40 8.71
C THR A 82 4.21 7.66 7.97
N ASN A 83 5.36 7.23 8.52
CA ASN A 83 6.66 7.32 7.85
C ASN A 83 6.72 6.44 6.60
N LEU A 84 6.20 5.21 6.69
CA LEU A 84 6.10 4.33 5.53
C LEU A 84 5.30 4.97 4.40
N LEU A 85 4.12 5.52 4.73
CA LEU A 85 3.21 6.13 3.76
C LEU A 85 3.78 7.42 3.15
N GLN A 86 4.35 8.31 3.96
CA GLN A 86 4.78 9.63 3.48
C GLN A 86 6.21 9.63 2.89
N THR A 87 7.05 8.66 3.24
CA THR A 87 8.48 8.67 2.89
C THR A 87 8.95 7.36 2.27
N ASP A 88 8.72 6.22 2.93
CA ASP A 88 9.53 5.03 2.63
C ASP A 88 9.01 4.18 1.48
N TYR A 89 7.72 4.27 1.14
CA TYR A 89 7.18 3.53 -0.01
C TYR A 89 7.83 3.96 -1.33
N ASP A 90 8.28 3.03 -2.17
CA ASP A 90 8.81 3.35 -3.51
C ASP A 90 7.68 3.42 -4.56
N ILE A 91 6.71 4.30 -4.30
CA ILE A 91 5.50 4.50 -5.11
C ILE A 91 5.20 5.99 -5.29
N GLU A 92 4.42 6.29 -6.34
CA GLU A 92 3.68 7.53 -6.50
C GLU A 92 2.19 7.27 -6.27
N TYR A 93 1.56 8.02 -5.36
CA TYR A 93 0.11 7.91 -5.15
C TYR A 93 -0.64 8.58 -6.30
N ILE A 94 -1.56 7.85 -6.94
CA ILE A 94 -2.32 8.36 -8.09
C ILE A 94 -3.64 8.98 -7.63
N ASP A 95 -4.53 8.20 -7.00
CA ASP A 95 -5.84 8.70 -6.56
C ASP A 95 -6.53 7.77 -5.53
N CYS A 96 -7.54 8.28 -4.84
CA CYS A 96 -8.44 7.51 -3.98
C CYS A 96 -9.89 7.92 -4.24
N PHE A 97 -10.65 7.07 -4.92
CA PHE A 97 -11.98 7.43 -5.42
C PHE A 97 -13.01 6.32 -5.20
N LYS A 98 -14.28 6.70 -5.23
CA LYS A 98 -15.40 5.74 -5.22
C LYS A 98 -15.60 5.17 -6.62
N ILE A 99 -15.61 3.84 -6.72
CA ILE A 99 -15.93 3.13 -7.97
C ILE A 99 -17.44 2.87 -8.11
N SER A 100 -18.15 2.75 -6.98
CA SER A 100 -19.60 2.62 -6.92
C SER A 100 -20.10 2.90 -5.50
N THR A 101 -21.42 2.83 -5.29
CA THR A 101 -22.00 2.92 -3.94
C THR A 101 -21.45 1.82 -3.05
N GLY A 102 -20.83 2.21 -1.93
CA GLY A 102 -20.25 1.27 -0.97
C GLY A 102 -18.92 0.66 -1.38
N LYS A 103 -18.26 1.15 -2.45
CA LYS A 103 -16.93 0.67 -2.87
C LYS A 103 -16.00 1.78 -3.29
N GLY A 104 -14.75 1.69 -2.83
CA GLY A 104 -13.67 2.60 -3.18
C GLY A 104 -12.44 1.88 -3.73
N ARG A 105 -11.54 2.67 -4.30
CA ARG A 105 -10.25 2.22 -4.81
C ARG A 105 -9.18 3.27 -4.53
N LEU A 106 -8.03 2.81 -4.04
CA LEU A 106 -6.79 3.58 -3.95
C LEU A 106 -5.84 3.08 -5.04
N GLU A 107 -5.36 3.97 -5.91
CA GLU A 107 -4.43 3.67 -6.99
C GLU A 107 -3.05 4.30 -6.74
N TYR A 108 -2.00 3.57 -7.12
CA TYR A 108 -0.62 4.01 -7.00
C TYR A 108 0.21 3.43 -8.15
N TYR A 109 1.29 4.12 -8.49
CA TYR A 109 2.28 3.69 -9.47
C TYR A 109 3.55 3.22 -8.74
N PRO A 110 3.95 1.94 -8.84
CA PRO A 110 5.18 1.46 -8.22
C PRO A 110 6.41 1.84 -9.07
N PHE A 111 7.46 2.36 -8.44
CA PHE A 111 8.73 2.65 -9.14
C PHE A 111 9.62 1.41 -9.30
N GLY A 112 9.49 0.43 -8.41
CA GLY A 112 10.20 -0.85 -8.48
C GLY A 112 9.68 -1.88 -7.49
N TYR A 113 9.79 -3.17 -7.81
CA TYR A 113 9.39 -4.25 -6.90
C TYR A 113 10.60 -4.83 -6.14
N PRO A 114 10.51 -5.05 -4.81
CA PRO A 114 9.39 -4.70 -3.93
C PRO A 114 9.39 -3.21 -3.57
N TYR A 115 8.22 -2.55 -3.62
CA TYR A 115 8.09 -1.11 -3.32
C TYR A 115 7.84 -0.81 -1.84
N GLY A 116 8.01 -1.78 -0.94
CA GLY A 116 7.71 -1.68 0.51
C GLY A 116 6.54 -2.57 0.97
N GLY A 117 5.93 -3.32 0.05
CA GLY A 117 4.85 -4.26 0.36
C GLY A 117 3.49 -3.59 0.55
N VAL A 118 2.45 -4.39 0.71
CA VAL A 118 1.05 -3.91 0.64
C VAL A 118 0.40 -3.73 2.01
N THR A 119 1.03 -4.28 3.05
CA THR A 119 0.49 -4.31 4.41
C THR A 119 0.22 -2.92 4.97
N GLY A 120 1.12 -1.96 4.77
CA GLY A 120 0.92 -0.58 5.23
C GLY A 120 -0.32 0.07 4.62
N LEU A 121 -0.54 -0.09 3.31
CA LEU A 121 -1.74 0.43 2.65
C LEU A 121 -3.03 -0.26 3.13
N ILE A 122 -3.00 -1.58 3.34
CA ILE A 122 -4.14 -2.34 3.88
C ILE A 122 -4.48 -1.84 5.28
N VAL A 123 -3.49 -1.71 6.16
CA VAL A 123 -3.67 -1.20 7.53
C VAL A 123 -4.18 0.23 7.52
N PHE A 124 -3.62 1.08 6.66
CA PHE A 124 -4.07 2.46 6.49
C PHE A 124 -5.57 2.51 6.18
N ILE A 125 -6.03 1.81 5.13
CA ILE A 125 -7.44 1.79 4.73
C ILE A 125 -8.32 1.19 5.85
N SER A 126 -7.89 0.07 6.45
CA SER A 126 -8.63 -0.61 7.52
C SER A 126 -8.81 0.25 8.76
N SER A 127 -7.84 1.09 9.10
CA SER A 127 -7.93 1.99 10.27
C SER A 127 -9.08 2.98 10.18
N PHE A 128 -9.57 3.29 8.96
CA PHE A 128 -10.74 4.17 8.77
C PHE A 128 -12.08 3.42 8.84
N GLY A 129 -12.06 2.10 9.04
CA GLY A 129 -13.26 1.24 9.02
C GLY A 129 -13.70 0.84 7.61
N CYS A 130 -12.94 1.19 6.58
CA CYS A 130 -13.06 0.61 5.24
C CYS A 130 -12.50 -0.82 5.24
N LYS A 131 -12.94 -1.65 4.30
CA LYS A 131 -12.52 -3.07 4.26
C LYS A 131 -11.81 -3.39 2.96
N PRO A 132 -10.46 -3.43 2.93
CA PRO A 132 -9.70 -3.91 1.78
C PRO A 132 -10.18 -5.28 1.33
N THR A 133 -10.46 -5.44 0.03
CA THR A 133 -11.05 -6.66 -0.51
C THR A 133 -10.22 -7.27 -1.64
N THR A 134 -9.60 -6.44 -2.47
CA THR A 134 -8.81 -6.89 -3.61
C THR A 134 -7.61 -5.98 -3.80
N ILE A 135 -6.49 -6.57 -4.19
CA ILE A 135 -5.27 -5.84 -4.51
C ILE A 135 -4.69 -6.32 -5.83
N ASP A 136 -4.28 -5.37 -6.66
CA ASP A 136 -3.34 -5.61 -7.75
C ASP A 136 -2.03 -4.93 -7.37
N ASP A 137 -1.00 -5.75 -7.10
CA ASP A 137 0.31 -5.27 -6.65
C ASP A 137 1.31 -5.11 -7.79
N GLY A 138 0.85 -5.27 -9.04
CA GLY A 138 1.66 -5.25 -10.26
C GLY A 138 2.28 -6.59 -10.63
N THR A 139 2.26 -7.58 -9.73
CA THR A 139 2.70 -8.96 -10.00
C THR A 139 1.52 -9.93 -10.15
N GLY A 140 0.39 -9.62 -9.51
CA GLY A 140 -0.83 -10.38 -9.62
C GLY A 140 -2.01 -9.67 -8.95
N VAL A 141 -3.19 -10.26 -9.08
CA VAL A 141 -4.40 -9.80 -8.40
C VAL A 141 -4.74 -10.79 -7.29
N TYR A 142 -4.94 -10.27 -6.08
CA TYR A 142 -5.17 -11.07 -4.87
C TYR A 142 -6.43 -10.61 -4.14
N SER A 143 -7.21 -11.56 -3.60
CA SER A 143 -8.28 -11.29 -2.66
C SER A 143 -7.72 -11.23 -1.25
N ILE A 144 -8.18 -10.27 -0.47
CA ILE A 144 -7.81 -10.08 0.93
C ILE A 144 -8.87 -10.75 1.82
N THR A 145 -8.43 -11.63 2.72
CA THR A 145 -9.30 -12.23 3.75
C THR A 145 -8.73 -11.94 5.13
N PHE A 146 -9.47 -11.17 5.93
CA PHE A 146 -9.12 -10.89 7.32
C PHE A 146 -9.39 -12.10 8.21
N LEU A 147 -8.42 -12.39 9.07
CA LEU A 147 -8.44 -13.47 10.05
C LEU A 147 -9.03 -12.96 11.38
N GLU A 148 -9.48 -13.88 12.24
CA GLU A 148 -10.11 -13.53 13.52
C GLU A 148 -9.16 -12.77 14.46
N ASN A 149 -7.85 -12.97 14.32
CA ASN A 149 -6.83 -12.30 15.11
C ASN A 149 -6.50 -10.87 14.61
N GLY A 150 -7.13 -10.39 13.54
CA GLY A 150 -6.86 -9.07 12.95
C GLY A 150 -5.78 -9.06 11.85
N ASP A 151 -5.08 -10.18 11.63
CA ASP A 151 -4.19 -10.35 10.49
C ASP A 151 -4.98 -10.61 9.20
N PHE A 152 -4.30 -10.71 8.05
CA PHE A 152 -4.94 -11.04 6.78
C PHE A 152 -4.12 -12.00 5.93
N SER A 153 -4.81 -12.68 5.03
CA SER A 153 -4.22 -13.53 4.01
C SER A 153 -4.53 -13.02 2.62
N LEU A 154 -3.58 -13.22 1.71
CA LEU A 154 -3.73 -12.91 0.28
C LEU A 154 -3.89 -14.21 -0.50
N THR A 155 -4.96 -14.32 -1.28
CA THR A 155 -5.20 -15.46 -2.18
C THR A 155 -5.25 -14.95 -3.61
N GLU A 156 -4.42 -15.50 -4.50
CA GLU A 156 -4.38 -15.09 -5.90
C GLU A 156 -5.69 -15.41 -6.62
N ILE A 157 -6.29 -14.40 -7.28
CA ILE A 157 -7.54 -14.53 -8.03
C ILE A 157 -7.19 -14.82 -9.50
N ASN A 158 -6.93 -16.08 -9.82
CA ASN A 158 -6.74 -16.61 -11.18
C ASN A 158 -5.72 -15.87 -12.08
N SER A 159 -4.51 -16.40 -12.12
CA SER A 159 -3.40 -16.02 -13.02
C SER A 159 -3.69 -16.32 -14.50
N SER A 160 -4.53 -15.49 -15.15
CA SER A 160 -4.66 -15.48 -16.61
C SER A 160 -3.84 -14.37 -17.29
N GLN A 161 -3.09 -13.59 -16.51
CA GLN A 161 -2.03 -12.73 -17.02
C GLN A 161 -0.76 -12.91 -16.19
N LYS A 162 -0.16 -14.10 -16.24
CA LYS A 162 1.30 -14.14 -16.11
C LYS A 162 1.84 -13.21 -17.20
N GLN A 163 2.51 -12.13 -16.82
CA GLN A 163 3.56 -11.66 -17.70
C GLN A 163 4.46 -12.87 -17.91
N ASP A 164 4.55 -13.35 -19.14
CA ASP A 164 5.55 -14.31 -19.55
C ASP A 164 6.93 -13.65 -19.34
N SER A 165 7.42 -13.66 -18.11
CA SER A 165 8.85 -13.75 -17.85
C SER A 165 9.28 -15.20 -18.09
N ALA A 166 8.89 -15.76 -19.24
CA ALA A 166 9.73 -16.72 -19.90
C ALA A 166 10.93 -15.93 -20.45
N GLN A 167 11.82 -15.54 -19.53
CA GLN A 167 13.21 -15.36 -19.92
C GLN A 167 13.58 -16.69 -20.57
N GLN A 168 13.76 -16.67 -21.89
CA GLN A 168 14.53 -17.73 -22.52
C GLN A 168 15.83 -17.86 -21.70
N PRO A 169 16.21 -19.06 -21.27
CA PRO A 169 17.44 -19.23 -20.52
C PRO A 169 18.55 -18.55 -21.31
N PHE A 170 19.21 -17.59 -20.67
CA PHE A 170 20.27 -16.81 -21.27
C PHE A 170 21.34 -17.78 -21.80
N ASP A 171 21.40 -17.92 -23.13
CA ASP A 171 22.40 -18.76 -23.77
C ASP A 171 23.73 -17.99 -23.82
N ALA A 172 24.50 -18.10 -22.73
CA ALA A 172 25.83 -17.52 -22.61
C ALA A 172 26.77 -17.99 -23.75
N VAL A 173 26.51 -19.16 -24.34
CA VAL A 173 27.30 -19.72 -25.45
C VAL A 173 27.02 -18.96 -26.75
N GLU A 174 25.79 -18.55 -27.01
CA GLU A 174 25.44 -17.74 -28.18
C GLU A 174 26.05 -16.33 -28.12
N LEU A 175 26.10 -15.74 -26.93
CA LEU A 175 26.74 -14.44 -26.68
C LEU A 175 28.27 -14.52 -26.83
N LEU A 176 28.90 -15.57 -26.30
CA LEU A 176 30.33 -15.83 -26.51
C LEU A 176 30.67 -16.01 -28.00
N LYS A 177 29.83 -16.72 -28.78
CA LYS A 177 30.00 -16.85 -30.23
C LYS A 177 29.90 -15.49 -30.95
N LYS A 178 28.95 -14.64 -30.55
CA LYS A 178 28.79 -13.27 -31.11
C LYS A 178 29.99 -12.38 -30.77
N PHE A 179 30.56 -12.49 -29.57
CA PHE A 179 31.77 -11.76 -29.18
C PHE A 179 33.03 -12.23 -29.92
N VAL A 180 33.25 -13.54 -30.03
CA VAL A 180 34.41 -14.10 -30.74
C VAL A 180 34.39 -13.78 -32.23
N ASN A 181 33.21 -13.77 -32.86
CA ASN A 181 33.08 -13.39 -34.28
C ASN A 181 33.27 -11.89 -34.52
N ARG A 182 33.03 -11.03 -33.52
CA ARG A 182 33.27 -9.58 -33.62
C ARG A 182 34.76 -9.20 -33.51
N LEU A 183 35.58 -10.04 -32.87
CA LEU A 183 37.03 -9.84 -32.74
C LEU A 183 37.83 -10.38 -33.93
N LYS A 184 37.17 -11.00 -34.92
CA LYS A 184 37.79 -11.52 -36.16
C LYS A 184 37.51 -10.66 -37.39
N LYS A 185 37.12 -9.39 -37.22
CA LYS A 185 37.06 -8.38 -38.29
C LYS A 185 38.10 -7.30 -38.05
#